data_AF-A0A9E2VZF9-F1
#
_entry.id   AF-A0A9E2VZF9-F1
#
_cell.length_a   1.000
_cell.length_b   1.000
_cell.length_c   1.000
_cell.angle_alpha   90.00
_cell.angle_beta   90.00
_cell.angle_gamma   90.00
#
_symmetry.space_group_name_H-M   'P 1'
#
loop_
_entity.id
_entity.type
_entity.pdbx_description
1 polymer ?
#
loop_
_entity_poly.entity_id
_entity_poly.type
_entity_poly.pdbx_seq_one_letter_code
_entity_poly.pdbx_strand_id
1 'polypeptide(L)'
;MRILSGIQPSGIGHLGNYLGAIRQWALVQSDDAFYSVVDLHSLTLDIAPEKLRDQTLDTLAVLLASGIDPDVCTVFVQSHVPYHAQLSWLLECVASYGELTRMTQFKEKSGRQEGYRVGLLTYPVLMAADILLYRAREVPVGDDQRQHLELARNVAERFNNRYGEVFTVPEAVAPPVAARVMDLQEPTRKMSKSVDSPLGTIYVLDSPEDIVRKVKKAVTDTDGEVRVDRDV
;
A
#
# COMPACT_ATOMS: atom_id res chain seq x y z
N MET A 1 -20.69 3.62 -1.31
CA MET A 1 -19.60 4.50 -0.87
C MET A 1 -18.38 4.01 -1.60
N ARG A 2 -17.79 4.84 -2.46
CA ARG A 2 -16.71 4.36 -3.34
C ARG A 2 -15.41 4.27 -2.57
N ILE A 3 -14.89 3.07 -2.44
CA ILE A 3 -13.61 2.79 -1.77
C ILE A 3 -12.59 2.40 -2.82
N LEU A 4 -11.41 3.00 -2.78
CA LEU A 4 -10.24 2.55 -3.53
C LEU A 4 -9.10 2.23 -2.56
N SER A 5 -8.47 1.07 -2.73
CA SER A 5 -7.25 0.75 -2.02
C SER A 5 -6.32 -0.10 -2.88
N GLY A 6 -5.03 0.16 -2.80
CA GLY A 6 -4.01 -0.49 -3.62
C GLY A 6 -2.89 -1.09 -2.77
N ILE A 7 -2.33 -2.21 -3.23
CA ILE A 7 -1.18 -2.87 -2.60
C ILE A 7 -0.06 -3.10 -3.61
N GLN A 8 1.17 -2.70 -3.25
CA GLN A 8 2.34 -2.93 -4.10
C GLN A 8 2.73 -4.42 -4.10
N PRO A 9 2.89 -5.04 -5.28
CA PRO A 9 3.45 -6.38 -5.36
C PRO A 9 4.93 -6.28 -4.98
N SER A 10 5.24 -6.75 -3.78
CA SER A 10 6.58 -6.66 -3.18
C SER A 10 7.01 -8.02 -2.62
N GLY A 11 6.46 -9.10 -3.16
CA GLY A 11 6.60 -10.47 -2.66
C GLY A 11 5.50 -10.87 -1.68
N ILE A 12 5.58 -12.12 -1.21
CA ILE A 12 4.62 -12.76 -0.31
C ILE A 12 4.28 -11.79 0.84
N GLY A 13 3.00 -11.42 0.94
CA GLY A 13 2.52 -10.57 2.03
C GLY A 13 2.83 -11.20 3.37
N HIS A 14 3.16 -10.39 4.38
CA HIS A 14 3.30 -10.88 5.75
C HIS A 14 2.01 -10.70 6.54
N LEU A 15 1.93 -11.35 7.71
CA LEU A 15 0.76 -11.32 8.59
C LEU A 15 0.29 -9.90 8.90
N GLY A 16 1.23 -8.96 9.09
CA GLY A 16 0.94 -7.53 9.22
C GLY A 16 0.21 -6.90 8.02
N ASN A 17 0.56 -7.24 6.77
CA ASN A 17 -0.18 -6.75 5.60
C ASN A 17 -1.57 -7.39 5.52
N TYR A 18 -1.64 -8.69 5.81
CA TYR A 18 -2.91 -9.43 5.78
C TYR A 18 -3.91 -8.88 6.80
N LEU A 19 -3.52 -8.76 8.07
CA LEU A 19 -4.41 -8.26 9.13
C LEU A 19 -4.66 -6.76 9.04
N GLY A 20 -3.69 -5.99 8.54
CA GLY A 20 -3.75 -4.54 8.45
C GLY A 20 -4.60 -4.01 7.29
N ALA A 21 -4.76 -4.77 6.21
CA ALA A 21 -5.51 -4.33 5.03
C ALA A 21 -6.35 -5.44 4.39
N ILE A 22 -5.70 -6.53 3.92
CA ILE A 22 -6.34 -7.53 3.04
C ILE A 22 -7.57 -8.17 3.70
N ARG A 23 -7.44 -8.59 4.97
CA ARG A 23 -8.56 -9.15 5.73
C ARG A 23 -9.71 -8.16 5.89
N GLN A 24 -9.41 -6.87 6.07
CA GLN A 24 -10.46 -5.86 6.18
C GLN A 24 -11.18 -5.68 4.85
N TRP A 25 -10.45 -5.67 3.72
CA TRP A 25 -11.07 -5.62 2.39
C TRP A 25 -12.05 -6.76 2.18
N ALA A 26 -11.67 -8.00 2.51
CA ALA A 26 -12.57 -9.15 2.41
C ALA A 26 -13.82 -9.03 3.31
N LEU A 27 -13.71 -8.36 4.47
CA LEU A 27 -14.83 -8.18 5.40
C LEU A 27 -15.78 -7.03 5.02
N VAL A 28 -15.29 -5.99 4.33
CA VAL A 28 -16.06 -4.75 4.04
C VAL A 28 -16.29 -4.49 2.55
N GLN A 29 -15.91 -5.44 1.68
CA GLN A 29 -16.11 -5.36 0.23
C GLN A 29 -17.57 -5.05 -0.13
N SER A 30 -17.74 -4.31 -1.22
CA SER A 30 -19.04 -3.93 -1.79
C SER A 30 -18.90 -3.71 -3.30
N ASP A 31 -20.03 -3.56 -3.98
CA ASP A 31 -20.15 -3.31 -5.43
C ASP A 31 -19.40 -2.06 -5.91
N ASP A 32 -19.19 -1.09 -5.03
CA ASP A 32 -18.49 0.17 -5.30
C ASP A 32 -17.06 0.19 -4.73
N ALA A 33 -16.50 -0.99 -4.39
CA ALA A 33 -15.12 -1.15 -3.91
C ALA A 33 -14.15 -1.56 -5.03
N PHE A 34 -12.98 -0.93 -5.03
CA PHE A 34 -11.91 -1.13 -5.99
C PHE A 34 -10.61 -1.51 -5.26
N TYR A 35 -10.13 -2.72 -5.49
CA TYR A 35 -8.89 -3.23 -4.91
C TYR A 35 -7.86 -3.50 -6.01
N SER A 36 -6.70 -2.87 -5.92
CA SER A 36 -5.70 -2.92 -6.99
C SER A 36 -4.36 -3.49 -6.56
N VAL A 37 -3.75 -4.30 -7.42
CA VAL A 37 -2.32 -4.62 -7.36
C VAL A 37 -1.58 -3.53 -8.14
N VAL A 38 -0.85 -2.67 -7.43
CA VAL A 38 -0.21 -1.47 -7.99
C VAL A 38 1.21 -1.75 -8.47
N ASP A 39 1.32 -2.53 -9.55
CA ASP A 39 2.58 -2.99 -10.14
C ASP A 39 3.41 -1.89 -10.82
N LEU A 40 2.78 -0.85 -11.36
CA LEU A 40 3.52 0.31 -11.91
C LEU A 40 4.28 1.06 -10.81
N HIS A 41 3.73 1.13 -9.59
CA HIS A 41 4.45 1.72 -8.46
C HIS A 41 5.70 0.90 -8.08
N SER A 42 5.69 -0.42 -8.25
CA SER A 42 6.87 -1.27 -7.99
C SER A 42 8.02 -0.99 -8.97
N LEU A 43 7.74 -0.52 -10.20
CA LEU A 43 8.76 -0.15 -11.19
C LEU A 43 9.59 1.10 -10.82
N THR A 44 9.15 1.85 -9.81
CA THR A 44 9.91 2.98 -9.25
C THR A 44 11.19 2.50 -8.53
N LEU A 45 11.25 1.21 -8.17
CA LEU A 45 12.38 0.52 -7.57
C LEU A 45 13.05 -0.42 -8.58
N ASP A 46 14.30 -0.77 -8.33
CA ASP A 46 14.99 -1.77 -9.14
C ASP A 46 14.45 -3.18 -8.89
N ILE A 47 13.74 -3.73 -9.87
CA ILE A 47 13.08 -5.03 -9.81
C ILE A 47 13.22 -5.75 -11.15
N ALA A 48 13.58 -7.04 -11.10
CA ALA A 48 13.67 -7.87 -12.29
C ALA A 48 12.27 -8.10 -12.90
N PRO A 49 12.11 -8.10 -14.24
CA PRO A 49 10.81 -8.26 -14.88
C PRO A 49 10.06 -9.55 -14.48
N GLU A 50 10.76 -10.68 -14.44
CA GLU A 50 10.19 -11.97 -14.03
C GLU A 50 9.67 -11.90 -12.59
N LYS A 51 10.46 -11.31 -11.69
CA LYS A 51 10.08 -11.11 -10.29
C LYS A 51 8.86 -10.22 -10.15
N LEU A 52 8.76 -9.13 -10.91
CA LEU A 52 7.57 -8.26 -10.87
C LEU A 52 6.32 -9.02 -11.33
N ARG A 53 6.44 -9.82 -12.40
CA ARG A 53 5.33 -10.64 -12.92
C ARG A 53 4.85 -11.64 -11.88
N ASP A 54 5.76 -12.40 -11.29
CA ASP A 54 5.44 -13.41 -10.29
C ASP A 54 4.81 -12.77 -9.05
N GLN A 55 5.40 -11.70 -8.53
CA GLN A 55 4.87 -11.00 -7.36
C GLN A 55 3.51 -10.37 -7.60
N THR A 56 3.22 -9.93 -8.82
CA THR A 56 1.91 -9.38 -9.20
C THR A 56 0.85 -10.47 -9.17
N LEU A 57 1.16 -11.63 -9.74
CA LEU A 57 0.25 -12.79 -9.75
C LEU A 57 0.04 -13.37 -8.35
N ASP A 58 1.12 -13.52 -7.56
CA ASP A 58 1.05 -13.98 -6.17
C ASP A 58 0.19 -13.05 -5.32
N THR A 59 0.38 -11.74 -5.46
CA THR A 59 -0.41 -10.75 -4.72
C THR A 59 -1.88 -10.85 -5.10
N LEU A 60 -2.21 -10.93 -6.39
CA LEU A 60 -3.58 -11.10 -6.85
C LEU A 60 -4.20 -12.40 -6.32
N ALA A 61 -3.46 -13.51 -6.37
CA ALA A 61 -3.91 -14.80 -5.84
C ALA A 61 -4.19 -14.74 -4.33
N VAL A 62 -3.32 -14.06 -3.56
CA VAL A 62 -3.53 -13.85 -2.12
C VAL A 62 -4.78 -13.01 -1.85
N LEU A 63 -5.03 -11.96 -2.64
CA LEU A 63 -6.25 -11.13 -2.48
C LEU A 63 -7.51 -12.00 -2.64
N LEU A 64 -7.58 -12.79 -3.71
CA LEU A 64 -8.73 -13.68 -3.98
C LEU A 64 -8.85 -14.77 -2.91
N ALA A 65 -7.74 -15.44 -2.56
CA ALA A 65 -7.73 -16.49 -1.55
C ALA A 65 -8.10 -15.99 -0.14
N SER A 66 -7.94 -14.69 0.11
CA SER A 66 -8.33 -14.05 1.38
C SER A 66 -9.84 -13.80 1.50
N GLY A 67 -10.61 -14.13 0.46
CA GLY A 67 -12.07 -13.96 0.43
C GLY A 67 -12.55 -12.67 -0.21
N ILE A 68 -11.67 -11.95 -0.93
CA ILE A 68 -12.11 -10.85 -1.80
C ILE A 68 -12.77 -11.46 -3.04
N ASP A 69 -14.05 -11.19 -3.21
CA ASP A 69 -14.91 -11.80 -4.22
C ASP A 69 -15.04 -10.86 -5.43
N PRO A 70 -14.53 -11.25 -6.62
CA PRO A 70 -14.63 -10.43 -7.83
C PRO A 70 -16.07 -10.31 -8.36
N ASP A 71 -17.01 -11.13 -7.89
CA ASP A 71 -18.43 -10.97 -8.20
C ASP A 71 -19.10 -9.89 -7.33
N VAL A 72 -18.46 -9.50 -6.21
CA VAL A 72 -18.94 -8.47 -5.29
C VAL A 72 -18.22 -7.14 -5.47
N CYS A 73 -16.93 -7.14 -5.82
CA CYS A 73 -16.13 -5.92 -5.95
C CYS A 73 -15.18 -5.97 -7.15
N THR A 74 -14.58 -4.83 -7.52
CA THR A 74 -13.62 -4.78 -8.63
C THR A 74 -12.20 -5.04 -8.13
N VAL A 75 -11.60 -6.16 -8.56
CA VAL A 75 -10.19 -6.49 -8.31
C VAL A 75 -9.40 -6.42 -9.62
N PHE A 76 -8.28 -5.70 -9.66
CA PHE A 76 -7.52 -5.52 -10.90
C PHE A 76 -6.02 -5.27 -10.68
N VAL A 77 -5.25 -5.37 -11.77
CA VAL A 77 -3.82 -5.01 -11.82
C VAL A 77 -3.68 -3.64 -12.47
N GLN A 78 -2.93 -2.74 -11.84
CA GLN A 78 -2.81 -1.34 -12.25
C GLN A 78 -2.33 -1.18 -13.70
N SER A 79 -1.27 -1.89 -14.10
CA SER A 79 -0.73 -1.84 -15.47
C SER A 79 -1.71 -2.34 -16.55
N HIS A 80 -2.71 -3.14 -16.18
CA HIS A 80 -3.72 -3.62 -17.12
C HIS A 80 -4.79 -2.56 -17.44
N VAL A 81 -4.80 -1.44 -16.71
CA VAL A 81 -5.70 -0.31 -16.94
C VAL A 81 -4.84 0.88 -17.41
N PRO A 82 -4.71 1.10 -18.74
CA PRO A 82 -3.78 2.10 -19.29
C PRO A 82 -4.11 3.54 -18.88
N TYR A 83 -5.34 3.78 -18.43
CA TYR A 83 -5.80 5.09 -17.97
C TYR A 83 -5.03 5.60 -16.74
N HIS A 84 -4.44 4.73 -15.91
CA HIS A 84 -3.58 5.16 -14.80
C HIS A 84 -2.35 5.91 -15.28
N ALA A 85 -1.63 5.34 -16.26
CA ALA A 85 -0.45 5.98 -16.84
C ALA A 85 -0.82 7.24 -17.64
N GLN A 86 -1.92 7.19 -18.41
CA GLN A 86 -2.40 8.34 -19.18
C GLN A 86 -2.82 9.51 -18.28
N LEU A 87 -3.57 9.23 -17.22
CA LEU A 87 -3.97 10.26 -16.27
C LEU A 87 -2.77 10.79 -15.47
N SER A 88 -1.84 9.92 -15.05
CA SER A 88 -0.61 10.35 -14.38
C SER A 88 0.14 11.38 -15.21
N TRP A 89 0.29 11.15 -16.51
CA TRP A 89 0.93 12.12 -17.41
C TRP A 89 0.21 13.49 -17.43
N LEU A 90 -1.12 13.50 -17.50
CA LEU A 90 -1.89 14.74 -17.45
C LEU A 90 -1.75 15.46 -16.11
N LEU A 91 -1.73 14.71 -15.00
CA LEU A 91 -1.57 15.26 -13.66
C LEU A 91 -0.13 15.76 -13.41
N GLU A 92 0.88 15.15 -14.02
CA GLU A 92 2.27 15.62 -13.95
C GLU A 92 2.43 17.01 -14.58
N CYS A 93 1.61 17.34 -15.58
CA CYS A 93 1.54 18.68 -16.18
C CYS A 93 0.86 19.73 -15.27
N VAL A 94 0.32 19.30 -14.12
CA VAL A 94 -0.35 20.15 -13.13
C VAL A 94 0.43 20.20 -11.81
N ALA A 95 1.06 19.10 -11.42
CA ALA A 95 1.95 19.01 -10.26
C ALA A 95 3.22 19.85 -10.46
N SER A 96 3.80 20.36 -9.36
CA SER A 96 5.06 21.11 -9.41
C SER A 96 6.23 20.32 -8.82
N TYR A 97 7.42 20.52 -9.37
CA TYR A 97 8.67 19.95 -8.86
C TYR A 97 8.89 20.23 -7.36
N GLY A 98 8.54 21.45 -6.92
CA GLY A 98 8.67 21.84 -5.52
C GLY A 98 7.80 21.01 -4.57
N GLU A 99 6.60 20.60 -5.01
CA GLU A 99 5.73 19.74 -4.20
C GLU A 99 6.31 18.34 -4.06
N LEU A 100 6.75 17.76 -5.18
CA LEU A 100 7.29 16.39 -5.23
C LEU A 100 8.58 16.25 -4.42
N THR A 101 9.49 17.23 -4.51
CA THR A 101 10.75 17.21 -3.75
C THR A 101 10.58 17.44 -2.25
N ARG A 102 9.44 17.98 -1.81
CA ARG A 102 9.13 18.15 -0.38
C ARG A 102 8.55 16.90 0.27
N MET A 103 8.15 15.89 -0.50
CA MET A 103 7.62 14.63 0.03
C MET A 103 8.64 13.95 0.95
N THR A 104 8.20 13.56 2.15
CA THR A 104 9.05 12.94 3.17
C THR A 104 9.59 11.60 2.68
N GLN A 105 8.71 10.77 2.08
CA GLN A 105 9.11 9.48 1.52
C GLN A 105 10.14 9.61 0.39
N PHE A 106 10.02 10.66 -0.45
CA PHE A 106 11.00 10.95 -1.48
C PHE A 106 12.36 11.27 -0.85
N LYS A 107 12.42 12.22 0.10
CA LYS A 107 13.65 12.63 0.80
C LYS A 107 14.35 11.46 1.51
N GLU A 108 13.57 10.62 2.20
CA GLU A 108 14.11 9.46 2.91
C GLU A 108 14.70 8.41 1.97
N LYS A 109 14.05 8.15 0.82
CA LYS A 109 14.51 7.16 -0.14
C LYS A 109 15.65 7.69 -1.02
N SER A 110 15.59 8.96 -1.45
CA SER A 110 16.62 9.58 -2.28
C SER A 110 17.91 9.83 -1.52
N GLY A 111 17.85 10.09 -0.21
CA GLY A 111 19.04 10.31 0.62
C GLY A 111 19.87 9.05 0.89
N ARG A 112 19.37 7.86 0.52
CA ARG A 112 20.01 6.56 0.78
C ARG A 112 20.72 5.95 -0.44
N GLN A 113 20.64 6.57 -1.62
CA GLN A 113 21.14 6.00 -2.88
C GLN A 113 21.90 7.04 -3.72
N GLU A 114 22.97 6.63 -4.39
CA GLU A 114 23.60 7.43 -5.46
C GLU A 114 22.76 7.31 -6.74
N GLY A 115 21.97 8.35 -7.01
CA GLY A 115 21.04 8.37 -8.14
C GLY A 115 19.74 7.60 -7.85
N TYR A 116 18.63 8.13 -8.34
CA TYR A 116 17.30 7.53 -8.20
C TYR A 116 16.53 7.65 -9.51
N ARG A 117 15.58 6.74 -9.73
CA ARG A 117 14.71 6.79 -10.90
C ARG A 117 13.80 8.01 -10.82
N VAL A 118 13.52 8.64 -11.96
CA VAL A 118 12.53 9.74 -12.04
C VAL A 118 11.17 9.30 -11.49
N GLY A 119 10.80 8.03 -11.69
CA GLY A 119 9.59 7.45 -11.10
C GLY A 119 9.52 7.56 -9.57
N LEU A 120 10.66 7.55 -8.86
CA LEU A 120 10.66 7.77 -7.40
C LEU A 120 10.21 9.19 -7.03
N LEU A 121 10.45 10.17 -7.89
CA LEU A 121 9.98 11.54 -7.71
C LEU A 121 8.51 11.68 -8.13
N THR A 122 8.08 11.01 -9.21
CA THR A 122 6.76 11.22 -9.81
C THR A 122 5.68 10.23 -9.37
N TYR A 123 6.01 9.13 -8.69
CA TYR A 123 4.99 8.18 -8.20
C TYR A 123 3.88 8.79 -7.33
N PRO A 124 4.08 9.89 -6.57
CA PRO A 124 2.98 10.52 -5.86
C PRO A 124 1.88 11.04 -6.81
N VAL A 125 2.26 11.43 -8.04
CA VAL A 125 1.31 11.84 -9.09
C VAL A 125 0.59 10.62 -9.68
N LEU A 126 1.30 9.50 -9.86
CA LEU A 126 0.67 8.24 -10.24
C LEU A 126 -0.35 7.79 -9.19
N MET A 127 -0.04 7.93 -7.90
CA MET A 127 -0.99 7.65 -6.82
C MET A 127 -2.21 8.59 -6.86
N ALA A 128 -2.00 9.86 -7.19
CA ALA A 128 -3.12 10.79 -7.42
C ALA A 128 -3.97 10.34 -8.60
N ALA A 129 -3.37 9.87 -9.69
CA ALA A 129 -4.10 9.31 -10.84
C ALA A 129 -4.93 8.08 -10.43
N ASP A 130 -4.34 7.17 -9.64
CA ASP A 130 -5.03 5.98 -9.13
C ASP A 130 -6.33 6.38 -8.40
N ILE A 131 -6.25 7.38 -7.52
CA ILE A 131 -7.39 7.88 -6.73
C ILE A 131 -8.43 8.60 -7.59
N LEU A 132 -7.97 9.55 -8.41
CA LEU A 132 -8.86 10.48 -9.13
C LEU A 132 -9.56 9.82 -10.31
N LEU A 133 -8.98 8.77 -10.91
CA LEU A 133 -9.58 8.03 -12.02
C LEU A 133 -10.97 7.47 -11.67
N TYR A 134 -11.12 6.97 -10.44
CA TYR A 134 -12.37 6.38 -9.97
C TYR A 134 -13.29 7.39 -9.26
N ARG A 135 -12.87 8.65 -9.09
CA ARG A 135 -13.60 9.67 -8.34
C ARG A 135 -13.99 9.20 -6.93
N ALA A 136 -13.04 8.55 -6.25
CA ALA A 136 -13.23 8.11 -4.87
C ALA A 136 -13.41 9.34 -3.95
N ARG A 137 -14.48 9.36 -3.16
CA ARG A 137 -14.73 10.45 -2.19
C ARG A 137 -13.92 10.23 -0.91
N GLU A 138 -13.83 8.99 -0.44
CA GLU A 138 -13.14 8.64 0.80
C GLU A 138 -12.03 7.65 0.49
N VAL A 139 -10.81 7.97 0.93
CA VAL A 139 -9.64 7.12 0.74
C VAL A 139 -9.12 6.69 2.11
N PRO A 140 -9.24 5.39 2.46
CA PRO A 140 -8.69 4.89 3.71
C PRO A 140 -7.17 4.86 3.62
N VAL A 141 -6.52 5.77 4.34
CA VAL A 141 -5.06 5.90 4.34
C VAL A 141 -4.50 5.83 5.76
N GLY A 142 -3.40 5.11 5.91
CA GLY A 142 -2.57 5.19 7.12
C GLY A 142 -1.87 6.55 7.23
N ASP A 143 -1.33 6.86 8.41
CA ASP A 143 -0.61 8.11 8.65
C ASP A 143 0.58 8.29 7.69
N ASP A 144 1.19 7.19 7.23
CA ASP A 144 2.30 7.18 6.27
C ASP A 144 1.91 7.64 4.86
N GLN A 145 0.63 7.57 4.50
CA GLN A 145 0.12 7.92 3.16
C GLN A 145 -0.64 9.25 3.14
N ARG A 146 -0.81 9.93 4.28
CA ARG A 146 -1.53 11.21 4.37
C ARG A 146 -0.95 12.28 3.45
N GLN A 147 0.38 12.36 3.35
CA GLN A 147 1.03 13.37 2.51
C GLN A 147 0.74 13.17 1.02
N HIS A 148 0.64 11.92 0.56
CA HIS A 148 0.29 11.63 -0.83
C HIS A 148 -1.17 11.94 -1.13
N LEU A 149 -2.07 11.65 -0.18
CA LEU A 149 -3.47 12.01 -0.32
C LEU A 149 -3.66 13.53 -0.38
N GLU A 150 -2.91 14.28 0.43
CA GLU A 150 -2.91 15.75 0.37
C GLU A 150 -2.39 16.26 -0.98
N LEU A 151 -1.35 15.64 -1.56
CA LEU A 151 -0.94 15.95 -2.93
C LEU A 151 -2.07 15.68 -3.94
N ALA A 152 -2.75 14.53 -3.85
CA ALA A 152 -3.85 14.19 -4.75
C ALA A 152 -4.99 15.22 -4.69
N ARG A 153 -5.32 15.72 -3.49
CA ARG A 153 -6.28 16.81 -3.27
C ARG A 153 -5.83 18.10 -3.97
N ASN A 154 -4.60 18.55 -3.68
CA ASN A 154 -4.06 19.77 -4.26
C ASN A 154 -4.00 19.72 -5.80
N VAL A 155 -3.63 18.58 -6.37
CA VAL A 155 -3.61 18.36 -7.82
C VAL A 155 -5.03 18.38 -8.40
N ALA A 156 -5.99 17.73 -7.75
CA ALA A 156 -7.39 17.73 -8.18
C ALA A 156 -7.99 19.14 -8.18
N GLU A 157 -7.82 19.89 -7.09
CA GLU A 157 -8.29 21.28 -6.97
C GLU A 157 -7.64 22.17 -8.04
N ARG A 158 -6.33 22.05 -8.25
CA ARG A 158 -5.62 22.82 -9.27
C ARG A 158 -6.08 22.49 -10.68
N PHE A 159 -6.29 21.21 -10.98
CA PHE A 159 -6.83 20.79 -12.27
C PHE A 159 -8.23 21.36 -12.48
N ASN A 160 -9.12 21.20 -11.48
CA ASN A 160 -10.49 21.70 -11.55
C ASN A 160 -10.56 23.21 -11.77
N ASN A 161 -9.75 23.97 -11.03
CA ASN A 161 -9.69 25.44 -11.16
C ASN A 161 -9.20 25.89 -12.54
N ARG A 162 -8.32 25.11 -13.19
CA ARG A 162 -7.72 25.48 -14.48
C ARG A 162 -8.56 25.03 -15.67
N TYR A 163 -9.15 23.85 -15.61
CA TYR A 163 -9.78 23.18 -16.75
C TYR A 163 -11.29 22.96 -16.60
N GLY A 164 -11.88 23.35 -15.45
CA GLY A 164 -13.27 23.11 -15.10
C GLY A 164 -13.44 21.93 -14.14
N GLU A 165 -14.58 21.85 -13.45
CA GLU A 165 -14.83 20.78 -12.46
C GLU A 165 -14.90 19.40 -13.12
N VAL A 166 -13.87 18.58 -12.90
CA VAL A 166 -13.74 17.23 -13.47
C VAL A 166 -13.57 16.16 -12.38
N PHE A 167 -12.76 16.45 -11.36
CA PHE A 167 -12.42 15.52 -10.29
C PHE A 167 -13.21 15.78 -9.01
N THR A 168 -13.59 14.70 -8.33
CA THR A 168 -13.98 14.73 -6.92
C THR A 168 -12.73 14.86 -6.07
N VAL A 169 -12.67 15.86 -5.20
CA VAL A 169 -11.54 16.03 -4.26
C VAL A 169 -11.66 14.98 -3.15
N PRO A 170 -10.69 14.07 -2.98
CA PRO A 170 -10.79 12.96 -2.03
C PRO A 170 -10.58 13.42 -0.59
N GLU A 171 -11.24 12.78 0.36
CA GLU A 171 -11.10 13.00 1.80
C GLU A 171 -10.42 11.82 2.47
N ALA A 172 -9.58 12.12 3.47
CA ALA A 172 -8.89 11.10 4.26
C ALA A 172 -9.87 10.51 5.28
N VAL A 173 -10.01 9.19 5.28
CA VAL A 173 -10.73 8.49 6.34
C VAL A 173 -9.80 7.57 7.10
N ALA A 174 -10.01 7.48 8.40
CA ALA A 174 -9.26 6.54 9.22
C ALA A 174 -9.62 5.11 8.79
N PRO A 175 -8.64 4.22 8.56
CA PRO A 175 -8.94 2.83 8.30
C PRO A 175 -9.68 2.23 9.50
N PRO A 176 -10.77 1.48 9.29
CA PRO A 176 -11.66 1.03 10.38
C PRO A 176 -10.95 0.18 11.44
N VAL A 177 -9.92 -0.57 11.04
CA VAL A 177 -8.97 -1.25 11.94
C VAL A 177 -7.61 -1.34 11.25
N ALA A 178 -6.59 -0.71 11.80
CA ALA A 178 -5.20 -0.97 11.41
C ALA A 178 -4.55 -1.88 12.44
N ALA A 179 -4.59 -3.19 12.22
CA ALA A 179 -3.86 -4.14 13.07
C ALA A 179 -2.35 -3.86 12.93
N ARG A 180 -1.75 -3.29 13.96
CA ARG A 180 -0.29 -3.08 14.01
C ARG A 180 0.38 -4.33 14.55
N VAL A 181 0.75 -5.23 13.66
CA VAL A 181 1.50 -6.45 14.00
C VAL A 181 2.98 -6.10 14.14
N MET A 182 3.57 -6.45 15.28
CA MET A 182 4.97 -6.20 15.60
C MET A 182 5.85 -7.37 15.15
N ASP A 183 7.13 -7.11 14.94
CA ASP A 183 8.12 -8.13 14.59
C ASP A 183 8.29 -9.12 15.77
N LEU A 184 8.33 -10.42 15.47
CA LEU A 184 8.41 -11.46 16.50
C LEU A 184 9.78 -11.52 17.20
N GLN A 185 10.82 -10.93 16.63
CA GLN A 185 12.17 -10.88 17.21
C GLN A 185 12.51 -9.50 17.75
N GLU A 186 11.91 -8.44 17.20
CA GLU A 186 12.06 -7.07 17.68
C GLU A 186 10.67 -6.43 17.97
N PRO A 187 10.03 -6.74 19.11
CA PRO A 187 8.64 -6.35 19.39
C PRO A 187 8.36 -4.85 19.43
N THR A 188 9.39 -4.01 19.46
CA THR A 188 9.30 -2.53 19.39
C THR A 188 9.20 -2.02 17.95
N ARG A 189 9.43 -2.88 16.94
CA ARG A 189 9.38 -2.55 15.52
C ARG A 189 8.16 -3.18 14.85
N LYS A 190 7.58 -2.46 13.90
CA LYS A 190 6.49 -2.99 13.05
C LYS A 190 7.03 -4.15 12.21
N MET A 191 6.27 -5.24 12.12
CA MET A 191 6.60 -6.35 11.23
C MET A 191 6.78 -5.82 9.80
N SER A 192 7.90 -6.18 9.18
CA SER A 192 8.26 -5.74 7.84
C SER A 192 8.83 -6.92 7.05
N LYS A 193 9.11 -6.70 5.76
CA LYS A 193 9.78 -7.70 4.90
C LYS A 193 11.28 -7.81 5.21
N SER A 194 11.68 -7.67 6.48
CA SER A 194 13.07 -7.58 6.92
C SER A 194 13.86 -8.82 6.51
N VAL A 195 15.04 -8.57 5.94
CA VAL A 195 16.00 -9.60 5.51
C VAL A 195 16.85 -10.09 6.70
N ASP A 196 16.93 -9.28 7.76
CA ASP A 196 17.87 -9.47 8.87
C ASP A 196 17.53 -10.69 9.77
N SER A 197 16.24 -11.05 9.89
CA SER A 197 15.84 -12.29 10.56
C SER A 197 14.56 -12.88 9.97
N PRO A 198 14.62 -14.05 9.31
CA PRO A 198 13.43 -14.72 8.78
C PRO A 198 12.46 -15.19 9.87
N LEU A 199 12.86 -15.13 11.15
CA LEU A 199 12.02 -15.49 12.29
C LEU A 199 11.11 -14.35 12.77
N GLY A 200 11.43 -13.10 12.45
CA GLY A 200 10.67 -11.91 12.86
C GLY A 200 9.34 -11.75 12.13
N THR A 201 9.22 -12.36 10.95
CA THR A 201 8.12 -12.13 10.01
C THR A 201 7.44 -13.43 9.63
N ILE A 202 6.13 -13.51 9.87
CA ILE A 202 5.26 -14.59 9.36
C ILE A 202 4.75 -14.18 7.98
N TYR A 203 5.05 -14.97 6.95
CA TYR A 203 4.54 -14.81 5.60
C TYR A 203 3.22 -15.56 5.43
N VAL A 204 2.32 -15.04 4.59
CA VAL A 204 1.00 -15.63 4.34
C VAL A 204 1.10 -17.03 3.71
N LEU A 205 2.20 -17.31 3.00
CA LEU A 205 2.49 -18.61 2.39
C LEU A 205 3.53 -19.43 3.17
N ASP A 206 3.85 -19.06 4.42
CA ASP A 206 4.67 -19.92 5.28
C ASP A 206 3.98 -21.28 5.48
N SER A 207 4.76 -22.34 5.50
CA SER A 207 4.26 -23.67 5.87
C SER A 207 3.74 -23.69 7.31
N PRO A 208 2.81 -24.59 7.67
CA PRO A 208 2.40 -24.77 9.05
C PRO A 208 3.60 -25.00 10.01
N GLU A 209 4.61 -25.76 9.58
CA GLU A 209 5.82 -25.97 10.38
C GLU A 209 6.61 -24.67 10.60
N ASP A 210 6.76 -23.84 9.57
CA ASP A 210 7.46 -22.56 9.67
C ASP A 210 6.72 -21.59 10.59
N ILE A 211 5.39 -21.50 10.49
CA ILE A 211 4.56 -20.66 11.36
C ILE A 211 4.76 -21.08 12.82
N VAL A 212 4.62 -22.38 13.12
CA VAL A 212 4.81 -22.90 14.48
C VAL A 212 6.21 -22.59 15.00
N ARG A 213 7.24 -22.76 14.16
CA ARG A 213 8.62 -22.47 14.53
C ARG A 213 8.84 -20.99 14.85
N LYS A 214 8.29 -20.08 14.03
CA LYS A 214 8.42 -18.63 14.21
C LYS A 214 7.72 -18.16 15.49
N VAL A 215 6.47 -18.62 15.71
CA VAL A 215 5.71 -18.30 16.94
C VAL A 215 6.42 -18.81 18.19
N LYS A 216 6.94 -20.05 18.17
CA LYS A 216 7.69 -20.62 19.32
C LYS A 216 8.97 -19.86 19.67
N LYS A 217 9.56 -19.16 18.69
CA LYS A 217 10.80 -18.39 18.88
C LYS A 217 10.55 -16.91 19.09
N ALA A 218 9.29 -16.47 19.16
CA ALA A 218 8.97 -15.07 19.38
C ALA A 218 9.54 -14.61 20.73
N VAL A 219 10.08 -13.39 20.76
CA VAL A 219 10.61 -12.77 21.97
C VAL A 219 9.46 -12.46 22.92
N THR A 220 9.62 -12.88 24.17
CA THR A 220 8.72 -12.60 25.29
C THR A 220 9.50 -11.98 26.45
N ASP A 221 8.79 -11.53 27.47
CA ASP A 221 9.36 -11.17 28.76
C ASP A 221 9.64 -12.41 29.65
N THR A 222 10.07 -12.15 30.88
CA THR A 222 10.34 -13.16 31.91
C THR A 222 9.22 -13.27 32.95
N ASP A 223 8.11 -12.54 32.78
CA ASP A 223 7.05 -12.44 33.80
C ASP A 223 6.23 -13.74 33.88
N GLY A 224 6.21 -14.52 32.78
CA GLY A 224 5.54 -15.82 32.74
C GLY A 224 4.01 -15.73 32.75
N GLU A 225 3.45 -14.54 32.57
CA GLU A 225 2.02 -14.26 32.54
C GLU A 225 1.58 -13.85 31.13
N VAL A 226 0.41 -14.32 30.70
CA VAL A 226 -0.20 -13.89 29.44
C VAL A 226 -1.25 -12.83 29.75
N ARG A 227 -0.86 -11.56 29.64
CA ARG A 227 -1.74 -10.39 29.82
C ARG A 227 -1.44 -9.29 28.80
N VAL A 228 -2.43 -8.46 28.50
CA VAL A 228 -2.21 -7.24 27.70
C VAL A 228 -1.69 -6.16 28.63
N ASP A 229 -0.43 -5.77 28.46
CA ASP A 229 0.16 -4.59 29.08
C ASP A 229 0.32 -3.49 28.01
N ARG A 230 -0.21 -2.29 28.28
CA ARG A 230 -0.17 -1.16 27.33
C ARG A 230 0.81 -0.07 27.76
N ASP A 231 1.47 -0.25 28.89
CA ASP A 231 2.38 0.74 29.50
C ASP A 231 3.87 0.47 29.17
N VAL A 232 4.13 -0.41 28.20
CA VAL A 232 5.47 -0.74 27.65
C VAL A 232 5.52 -0.47 26.13
#